data_AF-A0A5K1JVI8-F1
#
_entry.id   AF-A0A5K1JVI8-F1
#
_cell.length_a   1.000
_cell.length_b   1.000
_cell.length_c   1.000
_cell.angle_alpha   90.00
_cell.angle_beta   90.00
_cell.angle_gamma   90.00
#
_symmetry.space_group_name_H-M   'P 1'
#
loop_
_entity.id
_entity.type
_entity.pdbx_description
1 polymer ?
#
loop_
_entity_poly.entity_id
_entity_poly.type
_entity_poly.pdbx_seq_one_letter_code
_entity_poly.pdbx_strand_id
1 'polypeptide(L)'
;MIRHAMTFASVQRIVYSTCSVHSKENEHVVRQALESDEAINGKFKLASQEEVLPTWHRRGIPEEMGNAADAESLVRCSPGEDRTNGFFVGLFIRAKDEEDEWTGIVVDAKKRKAPIDEVPDQVSTKRKRKKKKKSAANPLS
;
A
#
# COMPACT_ATOMS: atom_id res chain seq x y z
N MET A 1 -4.99 -4.89 3.22
CA MET A 1 -6.41 -5.02 2.84
C MET A 1 -6.84 -3.91 1.88
N ILE A 2 -6.68 -2.63 2.23
CA ILE A 2 -7.04 -1.49 1.37
C ILE A 2 -6.30 -1.52 0.02
N ARG A 3 -4.97 -1.73 0.02
CA ARG A 3 -4.17 -1.85 -1.21
C ARG A 3 -4.69 -2.92 -2.17
N HIS A 4 -5.06 -4.08 -1.63
CA HIS A 4 -5.64 -5.15 -2.44
C HIS A 4 -6.99 -4.72 -3.06
N ALA A 5 -7.84 -4.02 -2.30
CA ALA A 5 -9.09 -3.48 -2.82
C ALA A 5 -8.89 -2.48 -3.96
N MET A 6 -7.78 -1.72 -3.96
CA MET A 6 -7.43 -0.78 -5.04
C MET A 6 -7.02 -1.49 -6.34
N THR A 7 -6.70 -2.79 -6.31
CA THR A 7 -6.33 -3.54 -7.52
C THR A 7 -7.51 -3.90 -8.42
N PHE A 8 -8.75 -3.83 -7.91
CA PHE A 8 -9.93 -4.18 -8.67
C PHE A 8 -10.31 -3.07 -9.65
N ALA A 9 -10.29 -3.37 -10.95
CA ALA A 9 -10.51 -2.40 -12.02
C ALA A 9 -11.87 -1.68 -11.97
N SER A 10 -12.90 -2.31 -11.41
CA SER A 10 -14.25 -1.73 -11.30
C SER A 10 -14.49 -0.98 -9.99
N VAL A 11 -13.55 -1.00 -9.04
CA VAL A 11 -13.70 -0.27 -7.78
C VAL A 11 -13.54 1.22 -8.03
N GLN A 12 -14.53 1.99 -7.56
CA GLN A 12 -14.58 3.44 -7.66
C GLN A 12 -14.47 4.12 -6.31
N ARG A 13 -14.92 3.44 -5.24
CA ARG A 13 -14.95 3.97 -3.88
C ARG A 13 -14.58 2.88 -2.89
N ILE A 14 -13.75 3.22 -1.92
CA ILE A 14 -13.33 2.33 -0.84
C ILE A 14 -13.52 3.07 0.47
N VAL A 15 -14.33 2.52 1.37
CA VAL A 15 -14.45 3.02 2.73
C VAL A 15 -13.53 2.19 3.62
N TYR A 16 -12.66 2.86 4.34
CA TYR A 16 -11.88 2.28 5.43
C TYR A 16 -12.42 2.79 6.75
N SER A 17 -12.72 1.89 7.69
CA SER A 17 -13.18 2.27 9.01
C SER A 17 -12.59 1.38 10.10
N THR A 18 -12.45 1.94 11.29
CA THR A 18 -11.97 1.25 12.49
C THR A 18 -12.74 1.75 13.71
N CYS A 19 -12.80 0.94 14.77
CA CYS A 19 -13.25 1.36 16.10
C CYS A 19 -12.09 1.77 17.01
N SER A 20 -10.99 2.28 16.42
CA SER A 20 -9.80 2.69 17.15
C SER A 20 -9.63 4.22 17.15
N VAL A 21 -9.03 4.72 18.22
CA VAL A 21 -8.60 6.12 18.35
C VAL A 21 -7.11 6.30 18.05
N HIS A 22 -6.38 5.24 17.73
CA HIS A 22 -4.93 5.30 17.57
C HIS A 22 -4.53 5.66 16.13
N SER A 23 -3.66 6.67 15.97
CA SER A 23 -3.23 7.15 14.65
C SER A 23 -2.53 6.07 13.82
N LYS A 24 -1.85 5.11 14.47
CA LYS A 24 -1.19 3.97 13.85
C LYS A 24 -2.12 3.08 13.03
N GLU A 25 -3.38 2.95 13.46
CA GLU A 25 -4.40 2.14 12.78
C GLU A 25 -5.27 2.99 11.85
N ASN A 26 -5.15 4.31 11.93
CA ASN A 26 -6.02 5.28 11.27
C ASN A 26 -5.24 6.06 10.20
N GLU A 27 -4.77 7.27 10.52
CA GLU A 27 -4.04 8.16 9.60
C GLU A 27 -2.84 7.48 8.96
N HIS A 28 -2.10 6.66 9.73
CA HIS A 28 -0.92 5.97 9.22
C HIS A 28 -1.27 4.96 8.14
N VAL A 29 -2.37 4.23 8.33
CA VAL A 29 -2.84 3.25 7.36
C VAL A 29 -3.34 3.95 6.10
N VAL A 30 -4.06 5.07 6.25
CA VAL A 30 -4.56 5.86 5.12
C VAL A 30 -3.41 6.43 4.30
N ARG A 31 -2.46 7.11 4.94
CA ARG A 31 -1.28 7.68 4.28
C ARG A 31 -0.49 6.62 3.51
N GLN A 32 -0.19 5.51 4.18
CA GLN A 32 0.52 4.39 3.56
C GLN A 32 -0.27 3.72 2.41
N ALA A 33 -1.60 3.84 2.40
CA ALA A 33 -2.42 3.37 1.30
C ALA A 33 -2.38 4.37 0.12
N LEU A 34 -2.45 5.67 0.37
CA LEU A 34 -2.33 6.70 -0.68
C LEU A 34 -0.96 6.67 -1.38
N GLU A 35 0.11 6.44 -0.63
CA GLU A 35 1.49 6.36 -1.14
C GLU A 35 1.79 5.05 -1.87
N SER A 36 0.83 4.11 -1.93
CA SER A 36 1.06 2.81 -2.56
C SER A 36 0.96 2.87 -4.09
N ASP A 37 1.72 2.00 -4.76
CA ASP A 37 1.69 1.89 -6.22
C ASP A 37 0.28 1.60 -6.75
N GLU A 38 -0.53 0.82 -6.01
CA GLU A 38 -1.90 0.51 -6.38
C GLU A 38 -2.80 1.75 -6.34
N ALA A 39 -2.63 2.62 -5.35
CA ALA A 39 -3.38 3.87 -5.26
C ALA A 39 -2.96 4.85 -6.38
N ILE A 40 -1.66 5.00 -6.60
CA ILE A 40 -1.11 5.90 -7.62
C ILE A 40 -1.55 5.45 -9.02
N ASN A 41 -1.38 4.17 -9.36
CA ASN A 41 -1.78 3.61 -10.67
C ASN A 41 -3.31 3.58 -10.83
N GLY A 42 -4.03 3.31 -9.74
CA GLY A 42 -5.48 3.33 -9.70
C GLY A 42 -6.07 4.73 -9.74
N LYS A 43 -5.27 5.78 -9.58
CA LYS A 43 -5.68 7.18 -9.40
C LYS A 43 -6.65 7.37 -8.22
N PHE A 44 -6.36 6.72 -7.09
CA PHE A 44 -7.13 6.91 -5.87
C PHE A 44 -6.68 8.15 -5.10
N LYS A 45 -7.64 8.95 -4.65
CA LYS A 45 -7.47 10.08 -3.73
C LYS A 45 -8.47 9.98 -2.59
N LEU A 46 -8.33 10.81 -1.56
CA LEU A 46 -9.39 10.96 -0.56
C LEU A 46 -10.52 11.82 -1.12
N ALA A 47 -11.76 11.45 -0.79
CA ALA A 47 -12.92 12.29 -1.04
C ALA A 47 -12.87 13.53 -0.17
N SER A 48 -13.30 14.67 -0.68
CA SER A 48 -13.21 15.92 0.06
C SER A 48 -14.14 15.93 1.27
N GLN A 49 -13.94 16.89 2.18
CA GLN A 49 -14.81 17.08 3.34
C GLN A 49 -16.29 17.22 2.96
N GLU A 50 -16.58 17.86 1.82
CA GLU A 50 -17.94 18.08 1.33
C GLU A 50 -18.64 16.76 0.96
N GLU A 51 -17.87 15.79 0.47
CA GLU A 51 -18.37 14.45 0.13
C GLU A 51 -18.42 13.53 1.36
N VAL A 52 -17.62 13.79 2.39
CA VAL A 52 -17.47 12.95 3.59
C VAL A 52 -18.00 13.66 4.83
N LEU A 53 -19.32 13.54 5.04
CA LEU A 53 -20.02 14.05 6.23
C LEU A 53 -19.69 15.54 6.52
N PRO A 54 -20.13 16.48 5.67
CA PRO A 54 -19.70 17.88 5.72
C PRO A 54 -19.97 18.57 7.06
N THR A 55 -21.04 18.18 7.76
CA THR A 55 -21.45 18.76 9.04
C THR A 55 -20.74 18.18 10.25
N TRP A 56 -20.01 17.07 10.07
CA TRP A 56 -19.19 16.52 11.15
C TRP A 56 -18.07 17.52 11.45
N HIS A 57 -17.65 17.68 12.70
CA HIS A 57 -16.65 18.71 13.06
C HIS A 57 -15.25 18.10 13.27
N ARG A 58 -15.17 16.86 13.76
CA ARG A 58 -13.90 16.24 14.14
C ARG A 58 -13.25 15.54 12.96
N ARG A 59 -12.02 15.94 12.64
CA ARG A 59 -11.26 15.45 11.49
C ARG A 59 -10.02 14.65 11.86
N GLY A 60 -9.29 14.18 10.85
CA GLY A 60 -7.98 13.53 11.02
C GLY A 60 -6.94 14.47 11.62
N ILE A 61 -5.81 13.91 12.04
CA ILE A 61 -4.69 14.67 12.62
C ILE A 61 -3.71 15.08 11.49
N PRO A 62 -3.54 16.39 11.19
CA PRO A 62 -2.67 16.85 10.10
C PRO A 62 -1.21 16.43 10.24
N GLU A 63 -0.67 16.48 11.45
CA GLU A 63 0.72 16.10 11.77
C GLU A 63 0.99 14.64 11.43
N GLU A 64 -0.04 13.81 11.53
CA GLU A 64 0.04 12.42 11.14
C GLU A 64 -0.10 12.33 9.62
N MET A 65 -1.13 12.89 8.98
CA MET A 65 -1.35 12.66 7.54
C MET A 65 -0.27 13.21 6.59
N GLY A 66 0.56 14.16 7.03
CA GLY A 66 1.60 14.78 6.20
C GLY A 66 1.07 15.89 5.28
N ASN A 67 -0.24 15.94 5.07
CA ASN A 67 -0.98 16.98 4.37
C ASN A 67 -2.25 17.33 5.15
N ALA A 68 -2.52 18.62 5.34
CA ALA A 68 -3.70 19.11 6.06
C ALA A 68 -5.01 18.81 5.31
N ALA A 69 -5.02 18.93 3.97
CA ALA A 69 -6.23 18.68 3.17
C ALA A 69 -6.69 17.21 3.26
N ASP A 70 -5.72 16.29 3.31
CA ASP A 70 -6.02 14.86 3.47
C ASP A 70 -6.54 14.56 4.88
N ALA A 71 -6.07 15.28 5.91
CA ALA A 71 -6.59 15.14 7.26
C ALA A 71 -8.04 15.64 7.40
N GLU A 72 -8.40 16.72 6.70
CA GLU A 72 -9.77 17.27 6.64
C GLU A 72 -10.77 16.33 5.94
N SER A 73 -10.27 15.41 5.14
CA SER A 73 -11.06 14.39 4.44
C SER A 73 -11.40 13.17 5.33
N LEU A 74 -10.82 13.09 6.53
CA LEU A 74 -10.99 11.96 7.45
C LEU A 74 -11.97 12.28 8.57
N VAL A 75 -12.77 11.31 8.98
CA VAL A 75 -13.74 11.46 10.07
C VAL A 75 -13.25 10.73 11.30
N ARG A 76 -13.27 11.42 12.45
CA ARG A 76 -12.96 10.84 13.76
C ARG A 76 -14.13 11.01 14.71
N CYS A 77 -14.32 10.01 15.57
CA CYS A 77 -15.16 10.09 16.76
C CYS A 77 -14.31 9.78 17.99
N SER A 78 -14.57 10.50 19.08
CA SER A 78 -13.86 10.37 20.34
C SER A 78 -14.75 9.75 21.42
N PRO A 79 -14.17 8.91 22.30
CA PRO A 79 -14.85 8.48 23.51
C PRO A 79 -15.14 9.66 24.43
N GLY A 80 -16.38 9.78 24.90
CA GLY A 80 -16.81 10.83 25.82
C GLY A 80 -17.63 11.94 25.15
N GLU A 81 -17.07 12.63 24.15
CA GLU A 81 -17.77 13.75 23.49
C GLU A 81 -18.84 13.25 22.51
N ASP A 82 -18.52 12.21 21.74
CA ASP A 82 -19.39 11.71 20.68
C ASP A 82 -20.30 10.55 21.15
N ARG A 83 -20.28 10.24 22.46
CA ARG A 83 -20.98 9.08 23.08
C ARG A 83 -20.74 7.74 22.34
N THR A 84 -19.57 7.61 21.71
CA THR A 84 -19.13 6.40 20.99
C THR A 84 -17.89 5.81 21.67
N ASN A 85 -17.48 4.60 21.28
CA ASN A 85 -16.25 3.98 21.78
C ASN A 85 -14.98 4.48 21.07
N GLY A 86 -15.10 5.51 20.22
CA GLY A 86 -14.07 5.90 19.26
C GLY A 86 -14.30 5.22 17.91
N PHE A 87 -14.20 6.01 16.84
CA PHE A 87 -14.43 5.54 15.48
C PHE A 87 -13.63 6.37 14.49
N PHE A 88 -13.24 5.76 13.37
CA PHE A 88 -12.50 6.41 12.30
C PHE A 88 -13.07 6.00 10.95
N VAL A 89 -13.17 6.94 10.02
CA VAL A 89 -13.55 6.67 8.62
C VAL A 89 -12.69 7.48 7.66
N GLY A 90 -12.21 6.82 6.61
CA GLY A 90 -11.65 7.46 5.43
C GLY A 90 -12.32 6.90 4.16
N LEU A 91 -12.64 7.79 3.22
CA LEU A 91 -13.21 7.43 1.93
C LEU A 91 -12.19 7.71 0.83
N PHE A 92 -11.77 6.65 0.15
CA PHE A 92 -10.98 6.75 -1.07
C PHE A 92 -11.90 6.75 -2.27
N ILE A 93 -11.66 7.65 -3.22
CA ILE A 93 -12.36 7.73 -4.49
C ILE A 93 -11.36 7.64 -5.63
N ARG A 94 -11.77 6.99 -6.71
CA ARG A 94 -11.02 6.93 -7.95
C ARG A 94 -11.29 8.20 -8.75
N ALA A 95 -10.25 8.97 -9.04
CA ALA A 95 -10.36 10.15 -9.88
C ALA A 95 -10.87 9.74 -11.27
N LYS A 96 -11.92 10.41 -11.73
CA LYS A 96 -12.39 10.27 -13.11
C LYS A 96 -11.56 11.20 -13.98
N ASP A 97 -11.23 10.77 -15.19
CA ASP A 97 -10.33 11.48 -16.10
C ASP A 97 -10.83 12.87 -16.55
N GLU A 98 -12.07 13.28 -16.22
CA GLU A 98 -12.68 14.51 -16.76
C GLU A 98 -13.04 15.62 -15.75
N GLU A 99 -13.04 15.37 -14.42
CA GLU A 99 -13.60 16.37 -13.47
C GLU A 99 -12.77 16.65 -12.21
N ASP A 100 -11.66 15.94 -11.99
CA ASP A 100 -10.89 16.07 -10.76
C ASP A 100 -9.41 16.32 -11.04
N GLU A 101 -8.95 17.54 -10.77
CA GLU A 101 -7.52 17.88 -10.72
C GLU A 101 -6.79 16.89 -9.79
N TRP A 102 -5.94 16.05 -10.40
CA TRP A 102 -5.12 15.08 -9.67
C TRP A 102 -4.00 15.83 -8.93
N THR A 103 -4.14 16.02 -7.63
CA THR A 103 -3.13 16.64 -6.76
C THR A 103 -2.10 15.65 -6.21
N GLY A 104 -2.10 14.41 -6.69
CA GLY A 104 -1.22 13.35 -6.18
C GLY A 104 0.26 13.62 -6.45
N ILE A 105 1.10 13.24 -5.48
CA ILE A 105 2.56 13.38 -5.54
C ILE A 105 3.11 12.65 -6.77
N VAL A 106 3.71 13.40 -7.69
CA VAL A 106 4.47 12.83 -8.81
C VAL A 106 5.80 12.32 -8.27
N VAL A 107 5.87 11.03 -7.96
CA VAL A 107 7.15 10.37 -7.70
C VAL A 107 7.83 10.09 -9.04
N ASP A 108 8.94 10.79 -9.29
CA ASP A 108 9.77 10.62 -10.48
C ASP A 108 10.20 9.15 -10.61
N ALA A 109 9.65 8.45 -11.61
CA ALA A 109 9.90 7.04 -11.87
C ALA A 109 11.31 6.83 -12.44
N LYS A 110 12.34 7.04 -11.62
CA LYS A 110 13.71 6.58 -11.91
C LYS A 110 13.76 5.05 -11.77
N LYS A 111 13.33 4.41 -12.86
CA LYS A 111 13.74 3.10 -13.41
C LYS A 111 14.74 2.35 -12.51
N ARG A 112 14.25 1.65 -11.48
CA ARG A 112 15.03 0.58 -10.84
C ARG A 112 15.03 -0.61 -11.80
N LYS A 113 16.04 -0.65 -12.67
CA LYS A 113 16.42 -1.90 -13.34
C LYS A 113 16.76 -2.91 -12.24
N ALA A 114 16.05 -4.03 -12.21
CA ALA A 114 16.42 -5.17 -11.39
C ALA A 114 17.80 -5.68 -11.85
N PRO A 115 18.78 -5.84 -10.94
CA PRO A 115 19.94 -6.65 -11.24
C PRO A 115 19.56 -8.11 -10.97
N ILE A 116 19.44 -8.87 -12.06
CA ILE A 116 19.82 -10.28 -12.08
C ILE A 116 21.34 -10.27 -12.26
N ASP A 117 22.06 -10.71 -11.24
CA ASP A 117 23.46 -11.13 -11.33
C ASP A 117 23.45 -12.58 -10.79
N GLU A 118 23.34 -13.61 -11.63
CA GLU A 118 24.45 -14.21 -12.39
C GLU A 118 25.75 -14.22 -11.58
N VAL A 119 26.03 -15.36 -10.94
CA VAL A 119 27.33 -15.64 -10.32
C VAL A 119 28.25 -16.18 -11.43
N PRO A 120 29.33 -15.48 -11.83
CA PRO A 120 30.28 -16.00 -12.79
C PRO A 120 31.33 -16.84 -12.08
N ASP A 121 31.55 -18.02 -12.64
CA ASP A 121 32.64 -18.95 -12.39
C ASP A 121 34.00 -18.39 -12.85
N GLN A 122 35.07 -19.15 -12.58
CA GLN A 122 36.48 -19.06 -13.01
C GLN A 122 37.43 -18.45 -11.94
N VAL A 123 38.53 -19.08 -11.48
CA VAL A 123 39.56 -19.81 -12.23
C VAL A 123 40.35 -20.80 -11.33
N SER A 124 40.46 -22.05 -11.82
CA SER A 124 41.56 -23.05 -11.79
C SER A 124 42.42 -23.32 -10.53
N THR A 125 42.53 -24.61 -10.17
CA THR A 125 43.83 -25.32 -10.17
C THR A 125 43.66 -26.80 -10.52
N LYS A 126 44.63 -27.29 -11.30
CA LYS A 126 44.74 -28.64 -11.89
C LYS A 126 44.94 -29.72 -10.82
N ARG A 127 44.38 -30.93 -10.99
CA ARG A 127 45.15 -32.19 -11.18
C ARG A 127 44.30 -33.48 -11.33
N LYS A 128 44.55 -34.13 -12.47
CA LYS A 128 44.72 -35.58 -12.73
C LYS A 128 43.51 -36.55 -12.70
N ARG A 129 43.17 -36.98 -13.93
CA ARG A 129 42.49 -38.21 -14.37
C ARG A 129 42.86 -39.47 -13.57
N LYS A 130 41.86 -40.30 -13.25
CA LYS A 130 41.92 -41.75 -13.54
C LYS A 130 40.52 -42.34 -13.79
N LYS A 131 40.52 -43.30 -14.70
CA LYS A 131 39.44 -43.83 -15.53
C LYS A 131 38.99 -45.19 -14.97
N LYS A 132 37.77 -45.61 -15.36
CA LYS A 132 37.19 -46.99 -15.38
C LYS A 132 36.28 -47.34 -14.20
N LYS A 133 35.21 -48.12 -14.31
CA LYS A 133 34.35 -48.63 -15.41
C LYS A 133 33.30 -49.53 -14.70
N LYS A 134 32.01 -49.37 -15.03
CA LYS A 134 30.90 -50.36 -15.10
C LYS A 134 30.62 -51.39 -13.98
N SER A 135 29.31 -51.72 -13.94
CA SER A 135 28.63 -52.95 -13.47
C SER A 135 28.48 -53.13 -11.97
N ALA A 136 27.43 -53.70 -11.40
CA ALA A 136 26.08 -54.12 -11.80
C ALA A 136 25.39 -54.62 -10.51
N ALA A 137 24.06 -54.74 -10.54
CA ALA A 137 23.23 -55.64 -9.73
C ALA A 137 23.09 -55.42 -8.19
N ASN A 138 21.84 -55.13 -7.81
CA ASN A 138 21.00 -55.61 -6.68
C ASN A 138 21.47 -56.86 -5.87
N PRO A 139 20.77 -57.29 -4.79
CA PRO A 139 19.84 -56.61 -3.86
C PRO A 139 20.08 -56.98 -2.35
N LEU A 140 19.23 -56.42 -1.48
CA LEU A 140 18.65 -56.94 -0.21
C LEU A 140 19.43 -57.93 0.67
N SER A 141 19.61 -57.56 1.94
CA SER A 141 18.87 -58.18 3.06
C SER A 141 18.82 -57.25 4.26
#